data_AF-A0A259CTF2-F1
#
_entry.id   AF-A0A259CTF2-F1
#
_cell.length_a   1.000
_cell.length_b   1.000
_cell.length_c   1.000
_cell.angle_alpha   90.00
_cell.angle_beta   90.00
_cell.angle_gamma   90.00
#
_symmetry.space_group_name_H-M   'P 1'
#
loop_
_entity.id
_entity.type
_entity.pdbx_description
1 polymer ?
#
loop_
_entity_poly.entity_id
_entity_poly.type
_entity_poly.pdbx_seq_one_letter_code
_entity_poly.pdbx_strand_id
1 'polypeptide(L)' 'MVGLSHYLILGALMFAISVVGIFLNRKNVIILLMAIELML' A
#
# COMPACT_ATOMS: atom_id res chain seq x y z
N MET A 1 23.14 9.39 -7.05
CA MET A 1 21.93 10.23 -7.05
C MET A 1 20.74 9.30 -7.10
N VAL A 2 19.77 9.44 -6.20
CA VAL A 2 18.54 8.62 -6.22
C VAL A 2 17.71 9.09 -7.42
N GLY A 3 17.63 8.25 -8.45
CA GLY A 3 16.85 8.54 -9.66
C GLY A 3 15.34 8.41 -9.44
N LEU A 4 14.56 9.03 -10.33
CA LEU A 4 13.10 9.00 -10.33
C LEU A 4 12.51 7.59 -10.18
N SER A 5 13.18 6.60 -10.79
CA SER A 5 12.81 5.19 -10.75
C SER A 5 12.68 4.65 -9.32
N HIS A 6 13.55 5.07 -8.40
CA HIS A 6 13.49 4.59 -7.01
C HIS A 6 12.22 5.06 -6.28
N TYR A 7 11.79 6.30 -6.52
CA TYR A 7 10.56 6.82 -5.93
C TYR A 7 9.32 6.14 -6.51
N LEU A 8 9.30 5.88 -7.82
CA LEU A 8 8.23 5.15 -8.50
C LEU A 8 8.12 3.71 -8.00
N ILE A 9 9.25 3.02 -7.84
CA ILE A 9 9.30 1.65 -7.32
C ILE A 9 8.81 1.60 -5.87
N LEU A 10 9.22 2.56 -5.04
CA LEU A 10 8.76 2.64 -3.66
C LEU A 10 7.24 2.85 -3.58
N GLY A 11 6.69 3.79 -4.37
CA GLY A 11 5.25 4.01 -4.44
C GLY A 11 4.48 2.78 -4.93
N ALA A 12 4.99 2.09 -5.96
CA ALA A 12 4.42 0.84 -6.45
C ALA A 12 4.43 -0.27 -5.39
N LEU A 13 5.49 -0.37 -4.59
CA LEU A 13 5.59 -1.32 -3.48
C LEU A 13 4.56 -1.01 -2.38
N MET A 14 4.45 0.25 -1.96
CA MET A 14 3.48 0.66 -0.93
C MET A 14 2.04 0.41 -1.40
N PHE A 15 1.74 0.70 -2.66
CA PHE A 15 0.43 0.41 -3.27
C PHE A 15 0.14 -1.10 -3.37
N ALA A 16 1.14 -1.92 -3.75
CA ALA A 16 0.95 -3.37 -3.79
C ALA A 16 0.64 -3.95 -2.40
N ILE A 17 1.30 -3.44 -1.35
CA ILE A 17 1.09 -3.88 0.04
C ILE A 17 -0.30 -3.50 0.53
N SER A 18 -0.77 -2.27 0.26
CA SER A 18 -2.11 -1.84 0.65
C SER A 18 -3.20 -2.67 -0.03
N VAL A 19 -3.07 -2.94 -1.34
CA VAL A 19 -4.00 -3.81 -2.09
C VAL A 19 -4.02 -5.23 -1.51
N VAL A 20 -2.86 -5.84 -1.27
CA VAL A 20 -2.77 -7.18 -0.68
C VAL A 20 -3.39 -7.20 0.73
N GLY A 21 -3.15 -6.17 1.54
CA GLY A 21 -3.71 -6.02 2.88
C GLY A 21 -5.25 -6.01 2.90
N ILE A 22 -5.87 -5.36 1.92
CA ILE A 22 -7.33 -5.31 1.75
C ILE A 22 -7.92 -6.72 1.51
N PHE A 23 -7.31 -7.50 0.60
CA PHE A 23 -7.82 -8.84 0.26
C PHE A 23 -7.59 -9.88 1.36
N LEU A 24 -6.46 -9.80 2.06
CA LEU A 24 -6.12 -10.73 3.15
C LEU A 24 -7.01 -10.54 4.38
N ASN A 25 -7.29 -9.29 4.75
CA ASN A 25 -7.92 -8.94 6.03
C ASN A 25 -9.34 -8.37 5.88
N ARG A 26 -10.12 -8.87 4.92
CA ARG A 26 -11.50 -8.41 4.62
C ARG A 26 -12.49 -8.42 5.79
N LYS A 27 -12.20 -9.15 6.88
CA LYS A 27 -13.03 -9.19 8.10
C LYS A 27 -12.61 -8.15 9.16
N ASN A 28 -11.41 -7.61 9.07
CA ASN A 28 -10.88 -6.64 10.03
C ASN A 28 -11.00 -5.23 9.46
N VAL A 29 -12.08 -4.54 9.82
CA VAL A 29 -12.37 -3.17 9.36
C VAL A 29 -11.23 -2.19 9.70
N ILE A 30 -10.57 -2.35 10.85
CA ILE A 30 -9.42 -1.50 11.24
C ILE A 30 -8.27 -1.63 10.24
N ILE A 31 -7.97 -2.86 9.79
CA ILE A 31 -6.91 -3.10 8.81
C ILE A 31 -7.32 -2.58 7.43
N LEU A 32 -8.60 -2.68 7.08
CA LEU A 32 -9.14 -2.12 5.85
C LEU A 32 -8.97 -0.59 5.82
N LEU A 33 -9.30 0.09 6.92
CA LEU A 33 -9.13 1.54 7.07
C LEU A 33 -7.66 1.95 7.02
N MET A 34 -6.77 1.23 7.72
CA MET A 34 -5.32 1.49 7.63
C MET A 34 -4.75 1.25 6.23
N ALA A 35 -5.26 0.27 5.48
CA ALA A 35 -4.84 0.02 4.10
C ALA A 35 -5.32 1.11 3.13
N ILE A 36 -6.48 1.73 3.39
CA ILE A 36 -6.97 2.89 2.65
C ILE A 36 -6.10 4.12 2.93
N GLU A 37 -5.78 4.40 4.21
CA GLU A 37 -4.85 5.47 4.59
C GLU A 37 -3.44 5.28 4.00
N LEU A 38 -2.99 4.04 3.82
CA LEU A 38 -1.70 3.73 3.17
C LEU A 38 -1.73 3.90 1.64
N MET A 39 -2.91 3.87 1.03
CA MET A 39 -3.10 4.05 -0.42
C MET A 39 -3.21 5.54 -0.79
N LEU A 40 -3.67 6.38 0.14
CA LEU A 40 -3.84 7.82 -0.01
C LEU A 40 -2.50 8.56 0.19
#